data_AF-A0A3B4CDN9-F1
#
_entry.id   AF-A0A3B4CDN9-F1
#
_cell.length_a   1.000
_cell.length_b   1.000
_cell.length_c   1.000
_cell.angle_alpha   90.00
_cell.angle_beta   90.00
_cell.angle_gamma   90.00
#
_symmetry.space_group_name_H-M   'P 1'
#
loop_
_entity.id
_entity.type
_entity.pdbx_description
1 polymer ?
#
loop_
_entity_poly.entity_id
_entity_poly.type
_entity_poly.pdbx_seq_one_letter_code
_entity_poly.pdbx_strand_id
1 'polypeptide(L)'
;MFADIVLDAVWQERGVEEVCSSGQYTLSGECCIECPPGEGVVHKCGRNQTVCGQCLDSETFSDSYSHTESCQQCTECVGLMRMHTPCTDSNDAVCVCNYGYYQDAVSGRCEPCTVCPRGQGVYARCESDHDTLCEPCEDDTYSSLESSLDPCLPCTLCDENTEIQLKECTPFVDAVCYDPSAPTTTFSPTLDPSSLPWDEDGGLRSPGPDEETTTAKPSSPRFIGTGFDLNLIPIYCSILAAVLVGLLAYIVFKRWNSCKQNKQAANNRAATANQTPSPEGEKLHSDSGISVDSQSLQEQQQHQQQQQQQQQQQQAHTQLHVPEQIVSRCKASLRELTEKNVALPFGNHSYH
;
A
#
# COMPACT_ATOMS: atom_id res chain seq x y z
N MET A 1 -63.49 23.69 40.47
CA MET A 1 -62.68 24.92 40.62
C MET A 1 -61.24 24.46 40.54
N PHE A 2 -60.67 24.16 39.37
CA PHE A 2 -60.43 25.08 38.24
C PHE A 2 -59.84 26.41 38.71
N ALA A 3 -58.52 26.54 38.56
CA ALA A 3 -57.91 27.73 37.99
C ALA A 3 -56.48 27.37 37.54
N ASP A 4 -56.34 27.17 36.24
CA ASP A 4 -55.09 27.17 35.49
C ASP A 4 -54.37 28.52 35.66
N ILE A 5 -53.05 28.49 35.86
CA ILE A 5 -52.15 29.57 35.43
C ILE A 5 -51.09 28.94 34.54
N VAL A 6 -51.49 28.84 33.29
CA VAL A 6 -50.74 29.07 32.05
C VAL A 6 -49.34 29.68 32.24
N LEU A 7 -48.35 28.94 31.73
CA LEU A 7 -47.17 29.35 30.96
C LEU A 7 -46.31 30.51 31.51
N ASP A 8 -45.11 30.16 31.97
CA ASP A 8 -43.87 30.78 31.50
C ASP A 8 -42.78 29.70 31.46
N ALA A 9 -42.91 28.77 30.51
CA ALA A 9 -41.76 28.06 30.01
C ALA A 9 -40.91 29.08 29.26
N VAL A 10 -39.97 29.70 29.98
CA VAL A 10 -38.88 30.47 29.40
C VAL A 10 -38.17 29.53 28.44
N TRP A 11 -38.47 29.66 27.15
CA TRP A 11 -37.66 29.16 26.07
C TRP A 11 -36.35 29.92 26.13
N GLN A 12 -35.46 29.46 27.01
CA GLN A 12 -34.06 29.78 26.92
C GLN A 12 -33.58 29.06 25.66
N GLU A 13 -33.70 29.73 24.51
CA GLU A 13 -32.83 29.46 23.38
C GLU A 13 -31.40 29.67 23.87
N ARG A 14 -30.80 28.62 24.43
CA ARG A 14 -29.37 28.46 24.38
C ARG A 14 -29.05 28.35 22.90
N GLY A 15 -28.80 29.49 22.28
CA GLY A 15 -27.94 29.51 21.10
C GLY A 15 -26.75 28.64 21.45
N VAL A 16 -26.46 27.65 20.61
CA VAL A 16 -25.18 26.98 20.65
C VAL A 16 -24.18 28.12 20.46
N GLU A 17 -23.52 28.53 21.54
CA GLU A 17 -22.34 29.36 21.44
C GLU A 17 -21.36 28.47 20.67
N GLU A 18 -21.32 28.63 19.35
CA GLU A 18 -20.30 28.00 18.51
C GLU A 18 -18.97 28.57 18.99
N VAL A 19 -18.32 27.81 19.87
CA VAL A 19 -16.99 28.08 20.34
C VAL A 19 -16.10 28.06 19.10
N CYS A 20 -15.53 29.22 18.77
CA CYS A 20 -14.69 29.38 17.61
C CYS A 20 -13.41 28.56 17.79
N SER A 21 -13.19 27.55 16.95
CA SER A 21 -12.04 26.64 17.01
C SER A 21 -10.69 27.37 16.97
N SER A 22 -10.61 28.45 16.19
CA SER A 22 -9.41 29.28 16.05
C SER A 22 -9.20 30.26 17.23
N GLY A 23 -10.22 30.50 18.06
CA GLY A 23 -10.16 31.46 19.17
C GLY A 23 -10.00 32.93 18.75
N GLN A 24 -10.07 33.24 17.45
CA GLN A 24 -9.99 34.59 16.90
C GLN A 24 -11.19 34.90 16.00
N TYR A 25 -11.54 36.18 15.93
CA TYR A 25 -12.65 36.66 15.14
C TYR A 25 -12.20 37.81 14.23
N THR A 26 -12.85 37.92 13.08
CA THR A 26 -12.71 39.07 12.20
C THR A 26 -13.29 40.33 12.86
N LEU A 27 -12.98 41.51 12.32
CA LEU A 27 -13.64 42.76 12.73
C LEU A 27 -15.16 42.77 12.45
N SER A 28 -15.66 41.90 11.57
CA SER A 28 -17.10 41.68 11.33
C SER A 28 -17.76 40.75 12.35
N GLY A 29 -16.99 40.13 13.25
CA GLY A 29 -17.48 39.18 14.26
C GLY A 29 -17.61 37.74 13.76
N GLU A 30 -17.01 37.40 12.62
CA GLU A 30 -17.00 36.04 12.07
C GLU A 30 -15.79 35.28 12.63
N CYS A 31 -15.95 33.99 12.92
CA CYS A 31 -14.84 33.15 13.38
C CYS A 31 -13.77 33.04 12.27
N CYS A 32 -12.49 33.11 12.65
CA CYS A 32 -11.40 32.98 11.69
C CYS A 32 -11.35 31.56 11.11
N ILE A 33 -11.26 31.45 9.78
CA ILE A 33 -11.12 30.18 9.08
C ILE A 33 -9.69 29.65 9.29
N GLU A 34 -9.59 28.36 9.61
CA GLU A 34 -8.32 27.65 9.72
C GLU A 34 -8.02 26.94 8.40
N CYS A 35 -6.81 27.12 7.89
CA CYS A 35 -6.32 26.40 6.73
C CYS A 35 -6.05 24.94 7.11
N PRO A 36 -6.54 23.97 6.32
CA PRO A 36 -6.31 22.56 6.59
C PRO A 36 -4.86 22.15 6.29
N PRO A 37 -4.41 20.98 6.76
CA PRO A 37 -3.14 20.39 6.33
C PRO A 37 -3.06 20.29 4.81
N GLY A 38 -1.89 20.61 4.23
CA GLY A 38 -1.73 20.81 2.78
C GLY A 38 -1.89 22.27 2.33
N GLU A 39 -2.50 23.13 3.17
CA GLU A 39 -2.66 24.56 2.91
C GLU A 39 -2.09 25.41 4.04
N GLY A 40 -1.42 26.50 3.68
CA GLY A 40 -0.89 27.48 4.60
C GLY A 40 -1.56 28.84 4.45
N VAL A 41 -1.45 29.67 5.48
CA VAL A 41 -2.01 31.02 5.50
C VAL A 41 -1.20 31.97 4.61
N VAL A 42 -1.87 32.53 3.60
CA VAL A 42 -1.34 33.60 2.73
C VAL A 42 -1.68 34.97 3.30
N HIS A 43 -2.91 35.13 3.81
CA HIS A 43 -3.35 36.34 4.51
C HIS A 43 -3.98 35.98 5.84
N LYS A 44 -3.44 36.56 6.91
CA LYS A 44 -3.91 36.33 8.28
C LYS A 44 -5.28 36.96 8.51
N CYS A 45 -6.05 36.31 9.38
CA CYS A 45 -7.32 36.84 9.86
C CYS A 45 -7.14 38.18 10.59
N GLY A 46 -8.10 39.09 10.43
CA GLY A 46 -8.12 40.38 11.11
C GLY A 46 -9.29 41.23 10.63
N ARG A 47 -9.02 42.23 9.77
CA ARG A 47 -10.11 42.96 9.10
C ARG A 47 -10.85 42.09 8.08
N ASN A 48 -10.10 41.26 7.38
CA ASN A 48 -10.60 40.31 6.39
C ASN A 48 -10.42 38.88 6.94
N GLN A 49 -11.11 37.93 6.31
CA GLN A 49 -11.00 36.51 6.64
C GLN A 49 -9.64 35.93 6.24
N THR A 50 -9.24 34.83 6.86
CA THR A 50 -8.04 34.05 6.48
C THR A 50 -8.12 33.64 5.02
N VAL A 51 -7.02 33.76 4.30
CA VAL A 51 -6.86 33.23 2.94
C VAL A 51 -5.81 32.14 2.96
N CYS A 52 -6.21 30.95 2.52
CA CYS A 52 -5.37 29.76 2.45
C CYS A 52 -4.80 29.58 1.03
N GLY A 53 -3.61 29.01 0.94
CA GLY A 53 -2.95 28.65 -0.31
C GLY A 53 -2.26 27.30 -0.17
N GLN A 54 -2.21 26.54 -1.27
CA GLN A 54 -1.58 25.22 -1.29
C GLN A 54 -0.08 25.32 -1.05
N CYS A 55 0.43 24.41 -0.24
CA CYS A 55 1.87 24.23 -0.07
C CYS A 55 2.46 23.54 -1.30
N LEU A 56 3.71 23.87 -1.61
CA LEU A 56 4.42 23.30 -2.74
C LEU A 56 5.02 21.95 -2.33
N ASP A 57 4.57 20.88 -3.00
CA ASP A 57 5.03 19.51 -2.75
C ASP A 57 6.55 19.42 -2.82
N SER A 58 7.15 18.65 -1.91
CA SER A 58 8.60 18.50 -1.69
C SER A 58 9.41 19.75 -1.29
N GLU A 59 8.80 20.94 -1.23
CA GLU A 59 9.46 22.18 -0.80
C GLU A 59 8.90 22.75 0.51
N THR A 60 7.58 22.69 0.67
CA THR A 60 6.90 23.22 1.85
C THR A 60 5.73 22.34 2.29
N PHE A 61 5.39 22.40 3.58
CA PHE A 61 4.29 21.62 4.16
C PHE A 61 3.47 22.42 5.18
N SER A 62 2.28 21.91 5.49
CA SER A 62 1.42 22.36 6.59
C SER A 62 0.72 21.13 7.16
N ASP A 63 0.95 20.79 8.43
CA ASP A 63 0.52 19.53 9.06
C ASP A 63 -0.69 19.66 9.98
N SER A 64 -1.12 20.89 10.26
CA SER A 64 -2.13 21.20 11.27
C SER A 64 -3.10 22.26 10.77
N TYR A 65 -4.28 22.31 11.41
CA TYR A 65 -5.25 23.36 11.13
C TYR A 65 -4.76 24.68 11.71
N SER A 66 -4.58 25.70 10.88
CA SER A 66 -4.06 26.98 11.35
C SER A 66 -4.64 28.18 10.61
N HIS A 67 -4.98 29.23 11.37
CA HIS A 67 -5.39 30.53 10.83
C HIS A 67 -4.25 31.57 10.86
N THR A 68 -3.07 31.18 11.34
CA THR A 68 -1.90 32.07 11.46
C THR A 68 -0.62 31.59 10.77
N GLU A 69 -0.46 30.28 10.59
CA GLU A 69 0.78 29.69 10.07
C GLU A 69 0.74 29.55 8.55
N SER A 70 1.79 30.05 7.90
CA SER A 70 2.04 29.83 6.48
C SER A 70 2.69 28.47 6.25
N CYS A 71 2.73 28.00 5.01
CA CYS A 71 3.49 26.80 4.65
C CYS A 71 4.94 26.90 5.16
N GLN A 72 5.38 25.87 5.86
CA GLN A 72 6.71 25.76 6.45
C GLN A 72 7.64 25.09 5.44
N GLN A 73 8.94 25.40 5.46
CA GLN A 73 9.89 24.71 4.59
C GLN A 73 10.11 23.29 5.08
N CYS A 74 10.19 22.34 4.14
CA CYS A 74 10.52 20.96 4.45
C CYS A 74 11.89 20.83 5.12
N THR A 75 11.98 19.94 6.10
CA THR A 75 13.25 19.56 6.73
C THR A 75 14.14 18.83 5.72
N GLU A 76 15.38 19.29 5.57
CA GLU A 76 16.39 18.62 4.75
C GLU A 76 17.22 17.66 5.61
N CYS A 77 17.24 16.37 5.23
CA CYS A 77 18.05 15.36 5.93
C CYS A 77 19.52 15.48 5.52
N VAL A 78 20.34 16.08 6.39
CA VAL A 78 21.78 16.30 6.17
C VAL A 78 22.67 15.41 7.03
N GLY A 79 23.94 15.28 6.65
CA GLY A 79 24.95 14.55 7.44
C GLY A 79 24.80 13.03 7.38
N LEU A 80 24.71 12.37 8.54
CA LEU A 80 24.55 10.91 8.67
C LEU A 80 23.08 10.47 8.74
N MET A 81 22.18 11.34 8.30
CA MET A 81 20.74 11.08 8.28
C MET A 81 20.28 10.80 6.85
N ARG A 82 19.22 10.01 6.73
CA ARG A 82 18.51 9.75 5.48
C ARG A 82 17.03 10.07 5.65
N MET A 83 16.38 10.33 4.53
CA MET A 83 14.93 10.45 4.47
C MET A 83 14.28 9.09 4.71
N HIS A 84 13.40 9.01 5.72
CA HIS A 84 12.55 7.85 5.99
C HIS A 84 11.18 8.02 5.35
N THR A 85 10.54 9.16 5.58
CA THR A 85 9.34 9.59 4.86
C THR A 85 9.66 10.86 4.08
N PRO A 86 9.23 10.96 2.81
CA PRO A 86 9.41 12.17 2.03
C PRO A 86 8.53 13.30 2.57
N CYS A 87 8.95 14.54 2.32
CA CYS A 87 8.10 15.70 2.56
C CYS A 87 6.96 15.72 1.53
N THR A 88 5.75 15.98 1.99
CA THR A 88 4.57 16.24 1.17
C THR A 88 3.98 17.60 1.54
N ASP A 89 3.03 18.10 0.76
CA ASP A 89 2.28 19.33 1.09
C ASP A 89 1.69 19.37 2.52
N SER A 90 1.40 18.20 3.07
CA SER A 90 0.68 17.99 4.32
C SER A 90 1.54 17.41 5.46
N ASN A 91 2.78 16.98 5.19
CA ASN A 91 3.65 16.39 6.21
C ASN A 91 5.11 16.74 5.93
N ASP A 92 5.86 17.00 6.99
CA ASP A 92 7.31 17.19 6.87
C ASP A 92 8.04 15.89 6.50
N ALA A 93 9.27 16.02 5.99
CA ALA A 93 10.20 14.91 5.87
C ALA A 93 10.62 14.41 7.26
N VAL A 94 10.56 13.09 7.46
CA VAL A 94 11.11 12.46 8.66
C VAL A 94 12.51 11.93 8.36
N CYS A 95 13.49 12.46 9.06
CA CYS A 95 14.89 12.05 8.96
C CYS A 95 15.25 11.02 10.03
N VAL A 96 15.94 9.96 9.62
CA VAL A 96 16.45 8.91 10.52
C VAL A 96 17.92 8.66 10.22
N CYS A 97 18.64 7.97 11.10
CA CYS A 97 20.04 7.62 10.81
C CYS A 97 20.17 6.77 9.54
N ASN A 98 21.23 7.03 8.78
CA ASN A 98 21.50 6.35 7.52
C ASN A 98 21.80 4.86 7.76
N TYR A 99 21.77 4.04 6.71
CA TYR A 99 22.13 2.63 6.82
C TYR A 99 23.54 2.46 7.38
N GLY A 100 23.69 1.53 8.34
CA GLY A 100 24.94 1.35 9.08
C GLY A 100 25.14 2.35 10.23
N TYR A 101 24.12 3.14 10.57
CA TYR A 101 24.10 4.02 11.74
C TYR A 101 22.79 3.89 12.52
N TYR A 102 22.87 4.08 13.83
CA TYR A 102 21.71 4.15 14.73
C TYR A 102 21.74 5.44 15.55
N GLN A 103 20.58 5.86 16.05
CA GLN A 103 20.49 7.00 16.94
C GLN A 103 20.86 6.58 18.37
N ASP A 104 22.03 7.02 18.83
CA ASP A 104 22.45 6.74 20.20
C ASP A 104 21.69 7.61 21.20
N ALA A 105 21.04 6.98 22.18
CA ALA A 105 20.18 7.66 23.14
C ALA A 105 20.93 8.60 24.11
N VAL A 106 22.23 8.39 24.31
CA VAL A 106 23.05 9.16 25.27
C VAL A 106 23.61 10.42 24.63
N SER A 107 24.11 10.30 23.40
CA SER A 107 24.74 11.37 22.64
C SER A 107 23.75 12.12 21.73
N GLY A 108 22.59 11.52 21.44
CA GLY A 108 21.54 12.10 20.61
C GLY A 108 21.91 12.22 19.12
N ARG A 109 22.99 11.55 18.69
CA ARG A 109 23.54 11.62 17.32
C ARG A 109 23.57 10.22 16.69
N CYS A 110 23.72 10.20 15.36
CA CYS A 110 23.90 8.96 14.62
C CYS A 110 25.32 8.42 14.85
N GLU A 111 25.42 7.22 15.41
CA GLU A 111 26.65 6.48 15.64
C GLU A 111 26.72 5.26 14.72
N PRO A 112 27.91 4.82 14.31
CA PRO A 112 28.05 3.66 13.44
C PRO A 112 27.60 2.40 14.19
N CYS A 113 26.92 1.51 13.47
CA CYS A 113 26.50 0.24 14.03
C CYS A 113 27.71 -0.63 14.40
N THR A 114 27.59 -1.36 15.51
CA THR A 114 28.56 -2.35 15.96
C THR A 114 28.63 -3.50 14.96
N VAL A 115 29.86 -3.91 14.63
CA VAL A 115 30.15 -5.11 13.85
C VAL A 115 30.40 -6.25 14.83
N CYS A 116 29.69 -7.37 14.66
CA CYS A 116 29.89 -8.52 15.52
C CYS A 116 31.24 -9.17 15.21
N PRO A 117 32.12 -9.35 16.21
CA PRO A 117 33.42 -9.94 15.99
C PRO A 117 33.30 -11.43 15.70
N ARG A 118 34.38 -12.02 15.20
CA ARG A 118 34.50 -13.46 15.02
C ARG A 118 34.17 -14.22 16.32
N GLY A 119 33.40 -15.30 16.22
CA GLY A 119 32.87 -16.03 17.38
C GLY A 119 31.55 -15.49 17.92
N GLN A 120 31.06 -14.37 17.38
CA GLN A 120 29.74 -13.82 17.65
C GLN A 120 28.95 -13.66 16.35
N GLY A 121 27.64 -13.81 16.46
CA GLY A 121 26.68 -13.59 15.38
C GLY A 121 25.73 -12.46 15.72
N VAL A 122 25.08 -11.93 14.68
CA VAL A 122 24.03 -10.92 14.83
C VAL A 122 22.76 -11.57 15.34
N TYR A 123 22.35 -11.20 16.56
CA TYR A 123 21.05 -11.55 17.13
C TYR A 123 19.96 -10.58 16.66
N ALA A 124 20.24 -9.28 16.76
CA ALA A 124 19.38 -8.21 16.25
C ALA A 124 20.20 -7.30 15.33
N ARG A 125 19.65 -7.02 14.15
CA ARG A 125 20.30 -6.13 13.19
C ARG A 125 20.19 -4.70 13.66
N CYS A 126 21.19 -3.90 13.31
CA CYS A 126 21.11 -2.47 13.51
C CYS A 126 19.93 -1.85 12.73
N GLU A 127 19.15 -1.03 13.41
CA GLU A 127 18.11 -0.20 12.81
C GLU A 127 18.38 1.28 13.14
N SER A 128 17.53 2.18 12.65
CA SER A 128 17.75 3.61 12.84
C SER A 128 17.71 4.07 14.31
N ASP A 129 17.10 3.28 15.18
CA ASP A 129 16.84 3.59 16.58
C ASP A 129 17.63 2.71 17.58
N HIS A 130 18.30 1.66 17.12
CA HIS A 130 19.09 0.78 17.97
C HIS A 130 20.27 0.13 17.24
N ASP A 131 21.34 -0.12 18.00
CA ASP A 131 22.55 -0.76 17.51
C ASP A 131 22.37 -2.25 17.21
N THR A 132 23.31 -2.82 16.44
CA THR A 132 23.46 -4.27 16.30
C THR A 132 23.62 -4.92 17.68
N LEU A 133 22.83 -5.95 17.95
CA LEU A 133 23.02 -6.82 19.11
C LEU A 133 23.75 -8.09 18.68
N CYS A 134 24.92 -8.32 19.28
CA CYS A 134 25.73 -9.51 19.03
C CYS A 134 25.54 -10.55 20.14
N GLU A 135 25.51 -11.81 19.76
CA GLU A 135 25.50 -12.95 20.69
C GLU A 135 26.68 -13.88 20.43
N PRO A 136 27.26 -14.51 21.48
CA PRO A 136 28.26 -15.56 21.29
C PRO A 136 27.64 -16.77 20.61
N CYS A 137 28.37 -17.38 19.67
CA CYS A 137 27.91 -18.61 19.05
C CYS A 137 28.00 -19.78 20.05
N GLU A 138 26.87 -20.41 20.33
CA GLU A 138 26.74 -21.60 21.17
C GLU A 138 27.17 -22.87 20.41
N ASP A 139 27.16 -24.00 21.09
CA ASP A 139 27.54 -25.30 20.51
C ASP A 139 26.77 -25.58 19.20
N ASP A 140 27.43 -26.27 18.27
CA ASP A 140 26.94 -26.56 16.92
C ASP A 140 26.72 -25.32 16.02
N THR A 141 27.20 -24.14 16.42
CA THR A 141 27.22 -22.94 15.58
C THR A 141 28.58 -22.23 15.55
N TYR A 142 28.84 -21.45 14.50
CA TYR A 142 30.07 -20.70 14.34
C TYR A 142 29.89 -19.37 13.59
N SER A 143 30.82 -18.45 13.81
CA SER A 143 31.00 -17.22 13.04
C SER A 143 32.49 -17.02 12.76
N SER A 144 32.88 -17.09 11.49
CA SER A 144 34.29 -17.11 11.07
C SER A 144 34.83 -15.73 10.66
N LEU A 145 33.95 -14.77 10.45
CA LEU A 145 34.23 -13.41 9.98
C LEU A 145 33.51 -12.39 10.87
N GLU A 146 33.99 -11.16 10.84
CA GLU A 146 33.29 -10.04 11.47
C GLU A 146 32.15 -9.59 10.55
N SER A 147 30.93 -9.45 11.09
CA SER A 147 29.75 -9.11 10.29
C SER A 147 28.74 -8.30 11.10
N SER A 148 28.07 -7.35 10.44
CA SER A 148 26.93 -6.61 10.98
C SER A 148 25.58 -7.17 10.53
N LEU A 149 25.59 -8.25 9.74
CA LEU A 149 24.38 -8.86 9.18
C LEU A 149 24.25 -10.36 9.49
N ASP A 150 25.36 -11.08 9.59
CA ASP A 150 25.34 -12.54 9.63
C ASP A 150 25.11 -13.06 11.07
N PRO A 151 24.09 -13.91 11.29
CA PRO A 151 23.92 -14.61 12.55
C PRO A 151 24.95 -15.75 12.68
N CYS A 152 24.98 -16.41 13.85
CA CYS A 152 25.76 -17.63 14.01
C CYS A 152 25.27 -18.70 13.03
N LEU A 153 26.19 -19.24 12.23
CA LEU A 153 25.90 -20.24 11.21
C LEU A 153 25.97 -21.64 11.81
N PRO A 154 25.08 -22.57 11.42
CA PRO A 154 25.17 -23.94 11.88
C PRO A 154 26.45 -24.61 11.37
N CYS A 155 27.08 -25.42 12.22
CA CYS A 155 28.23 -26.23 11.86
C CYS A 155 27.86 -27.30 10.82
N THR A 156 28.80 -27.59 9.94
CA THR A 156 28.77 -28.76 9.05
C THR A 156 28.85 -30.03 9.88
N LEU A 157 27.93 -30.97 9.65
CA LEU A 157 27.92 -32.30 10.27
C LEU A 157 28.55 -33.31 9.31
N CYS A 158 29.63 -33.96 9.73
CA CYS A 158 30.26 -35.01 8.93
C CYS A 158 29.50 -36.33 9.07
N ASP A 159 29.23 -37.03 7.97
CA ASP A 159 28.62 -38.37 8.04
C ASP A 159 29.64 -39.40 8.55
N GLU A 160 29.36 -39.98 9.72
CA GLU A 160 30.24 -40.95 10.39
C GLU A 160 30.56 -42.20 9.54
N ASN A 161 29.75 -42.51 8.52
CA ASN A 161 29.93 -43.71 7.70
C ASN A 161 30.77 -43.47 6.44
N THR A 162 30.84 -42.24 5.94
CA THR A 162 31.43 -41.91 4.63
C THR A 162 32.53 -40.85 4.74
N GLU A 163 32.48 -40.00 5.77
CA GLU A 163 33.37 -38.87 5.94
C GLU A 163 34.18 -38.98 7.23
N ILE A 164 35.40 -38.44 7.19
CA ILE A 164 36.30 -38.34 8.33
C ILE A 164 36.37 -36.87 8.73
N GLN A 165 36.03 -36.56 9.99
CA GLN A 165 36.20 -35.21 10.53
C GLN A 165 37.68 -34.91 10.72
N LEU A 166 38.22 -33.98 9.92
CA LEU A 166 39.60 -33.50 10.04
C LEU A 166 39.75 -32.42 11.10
N LYS A 167 38.70 -31.61 11.29
CA LYS A 167 38.66 -30.53 12.27
C LYS A 167 37.27 -30.45 12.88
N GLU A 168 37.23 -30.33 14.19
CA GLU A 168 35.99 -30.09 14.94
C GLU A 168 35.45 -28.68 14.70
N CYS A 169 34.13 -28.53 14.86
CA CYS A 169 33.53 -27.21 14.86
C CYS A 169 33.85 -26.48 16.16
N THR A 170 34.01 -25.16 16.08
CA THR A 170 34.13 -24.28 17.24
C THR A 170 33.30 -23.01 16.97
N PRO A 171 33.01 -22.17 17.98
CA PRO A 171 32.34 -20.89 17.75
C PRO A 171 32.99 -19.99 16.68
N PHE A 172 34.27 -20.21 16.37
CA PHE A 172 35.05 -19.37 15.44
C PHE A 172 35.28 -19.99 14.07
N VAL A 173 35.03 -21.29 13.87
CA VAL A 173 35.30 -22.02 12.61
C VAL A 173 34.37 -23.20 12.46
N ASP A 174 34.00 -23.47 11.21
CA ASP A 174 33.28 -24.68 10.86
C ASP A 174 34.11 -25.96 11.08
N ALA A 175 33.41 -27.09 11.19
CA ALA A 175 33.99 -28.41 11.04
C ALA A 175 34.47 -28.64 9.60
N VAL A 176 35.51 -29.46 9.45
CA VAL A 176 36.04 -29.84 8.14
C VAL A 176 35.90 -31.36 7.97
N CYS A 177 35.11 -31.77 6.99
CA CYS A 177 34.87 -33.17 6.65
C CYS A 177 35.70 -33.56 5.42
N TYR A 178 36.22 -34.79 5.42
CA TYR A 178 36.96 -35.38 4.31
C TYR A 178 36.33 -36.69 3.89
N ASP A 179 35.85 -36.75 2.65
CA ASP A 179 35.34 -37.98 2.03
C ASP A 179 36.49 -38.70 1.29
N PRO A 180 36.92 -39.90 1.74
CA PRO A 180 37.97 -40.69 1.06
C PRO A 180 37.51 -41.28 -0.27
N SER A 181 36.20 -41.39 -0.49
CA SER A 181 35.56 -41.96 -1.68
C SER A 181 35.16 -40.91 -2.71
N ALA A 182 35.17 -39.63 -2.33
CA ALA A 182 35.03 -38.53 -3.26
C ALA A 182 36.19 -38.56 -4.27
N PRO A 183 35.92 -38.49 -5.58
CA PRO A 183 36.98 -38.39 -6.57
C PRO A 183 37.80 -37.14 -6.26
N THR A 184 39.10 -37.34 -5.99
CA THR A 184 40.05 -36.24 -5.91
C THR A 184 39.99 -35.50 -7.22
N THR A 185 39.23 -34.40 -7.25
CA THR A 185 39.34 -33.44 -8.35
C THR A 185 40.66 -32.76 -8.08
N THR A 186 41.72 -33.35 -8.62
CA THR A 186 43.02 -32.72 -8.73
C THR A 186 42.78 -31.41 -9.46
N PHE A 187 42.64 -30.30 -8.72
CA PHE A 187 43.04 -29.01 -9.25
C PHE A 187 44.56 -29.12 -9.42
N SER A 188 44.98 -29.70 -10.53
CA SER A 188 46.36 -29.63 -10.97
C SER A 188 46.67 -28.15 -11.20
N PRO A 189 47.67 -27.57 -10.52
CA PRO A 189 48.24 -26.32 -10.95
C PRO A 189 49.18 -26.65 -12.10
N THR A 190 48.65 -26.98 -13.27
CA THR A 190 49.47 -27.06 -14.48
C THR A 190 49.55 -25.64 -15.06
N LEU A 191 50.50 -24.90 -14.51
CA LEU A 191 51.35 -24.07 -15.36
C LEU A 191 51.81 -24.96 -16.53
N ASP A 192 51.30 -24.70 -17.72
CA ASP A 192 52.08 -24.97 -18.93
C ASP A 192 52.01 -23.74 -19.85
N PRO A 193 53.15 -23.05 -20.07
CA PRO A 193 53.24 -21.82 -20.83
C PRO A 193 53.50 -22.14 -22.30
N SER A 194 52.49 -22.55 -23.08
CA SER A 194 52.68 -22.78 -24.52
C SER A 194 51.37 -22.84 -25.31
N SER A 195 50.63 -21.74 -25.34
CA SER A 195 49.66 -21.49 -26.42
C SER A 195 49.17 -20.04 -26.42
N LEU A 196 50.05 -19.13 -26.83
CA LEU A 196 49.63 -17.83 -27.32
C LEU A 196 50.03 -17.70 -28.80
N PRO A 197 49.05 -17.59 -29.71
CA PRO A 197 49.25 -16.94 -30.99
C PRO A 197 49.65 -15.48 -30.74
N TRP A 198 50.75 -15.11 -31.37
CA TRP A 198 51.30 -13.77 -31.45
C TRP A 198 50.36 -12.93 -32.31
N ASP A 199 49.78 -11.89 -31.71
CA ASP A 199 49.30 -10.73 -32.44
C ASP A 199 49.87 -9.50 -31.73
N GLU A 200 50.93 -8.95 -32.31
CA GLU A 200 51.38 -7.58 -32.07
C GLU A 200 50.40 -6.62 -32.76
N ASP A 201 49.75 -5.75 -31.99
CA ASP A 201 49.68 -4.34 -32.37
C ASP A 201 49.52 -3.46 -31.12
N GLY A 202 50.38 -2.45 -31.02
CA GLY A 202 50.47 -1.55 -29.88
C GLY A 202 49.45 -0.42 -29.92
N GLY A 203 48.96 -0.02 -28.75
CA GLY A 203 48.07 1.14 -28.62
C GLY A 203 47.95 1.65 -27.19
N LEU A 204 48.65 2.73 -26.90
CA LEU A 204 48.73 3.47 -25.64
C LEU A 204 47.42 4.23 -25.30
N ARG A 205 46.79 3.99 -24.13
CA ARG A 205 46.03 5.03 -23.40
C ARG A 205 45.77 4.69 -21.92
N SER A 206 45.93 5.71 -21.07
CA SER A 206 45.93 5.70 -19.59
C SER A 206 44.62 5.24 -18.90
N PRO A 207 44.67 4.77 -17.65
CA PRO A 207 43.48 4.58 -16.79
C PRO A 207 43.02 5.91 -16.15
N GLY A 208 41.72 6.16 -16.15
CA GLY A 208 41.03 7.10 -15.26
C GLY A 208 40.48 6.38 -14.02
N PRO A 209 40.08 7.11 -12.95
CA PRO A 209 39.82 6.54 -11.64
C PRO A 209 38.32 6.25 -11.42
N ASP A 210 38.00 4.98 -11.20
CA ASP A 210 36.73 4.52 -10.61
C ASP A 210 36.89 3.11 -9.99
N GLU A 211 37.77 3.00 -8.98
CA GLU A 211 37.51 2.20 -7.76
C GLU A 211 36.48 2.99 -6.94
N GLU A 212 35.46 2.47 -6.26
CA GLU A 212 35.16 1.23 -5.55
C GLU A 212 33.60 1.26 -5.39
N THR A 213 32.80 0.21 -5.27
CA THR A 213 32.89 -0.94 -4.37
C THR A 213 32.01 -2.05 -4.96
N THR A 214 32.61 -3.19 -5.29
CA THR A 214 31.88 -4.37 -5.72
C THR A 214 31.25 -5.04 -4.49
N THR A 215 29.92 -4.98 -4.39
CA THR A 215 29.11 -5.77 -3.46
C THR A 215 29.54 -7.24 -3.52
N ALA A 216 30.13 -7.74 -2.44
CA ALA A 216 30.40 -9.16 -2.27
C ALA A 216 29.06 -9.91 -2.19
N LYS A 217 28.90 -10.86 -3.10
CA LYS A 217 27.76 -11.76 -3.23
C LYS A 217 27.65 -12.61 -1.96
N PRO A 218 26.45 -12.77 -1.34
CA PRO A 218 26.31 -13.62 -0.17
C PRO A 218 26.69 -15.06 -0.54
N SER A 219 27.59 -15.62 0.26
CA SER A 219 27.99 -17.02 0.23
C SER A 219 26.77 -17.90 0.51
N SER A 220 26.27 -18.57 -0.53
CA SER A 220 25.29 -19.64 -0.38
C SER A 220 25.96 -20.86 0.29
N PRO A 221 25.31 -21.52 1.27
CA PRO A 221 25.80 -22.80 1.78
C PRO A 221 25.71 -23.85 0.67
N ARG A 222 26.80 -24.57 0.43
CA ARG A 222 26.78 -25.77 -0.43
C ARG A 222 26.19 -26.93 0.35
N PHE A 223 24.88 -27.10 0.27
CA PHE A 223 24.21 -28.32 0.69
C PHE A 223 24.43 -29.39 -0.38
N ILE A 224 25.17 -30.46 -0.07
CA ILE A 224 25.28 -31.63 -0.94
C ILE A 224 23.94 -32.37 -0.90
N GLY A 225 23.10 -32.09 -1.90
CA GLY A 225 21.83 -32.74 -2.15
C GLY A 225 21.58 -32.82 -3.64
N THR A 226 22.48 -33.47 -4.38
CA THR A 226 22.29 -33.78 -5.80
C THR A 226 21.10 -34.73 -5.97
N GLY A 227 19.90 -34.17 -6.16
CA GLY A 227 18.70 -34.99 -6.41
C GLY A 227 17.36 -34.28 -6.52
N PHE A 228 17.19 -33.03 -6.08
CA PHE A 228 15.86 -32.39 -6.07
C PHE A 228 15.76 -31.00 -6.74
N ASP A 229 16.87 -30.31 -7.04
CA ASP A 229 16.83 -28.88 -7.46
C ASP A 229 16.60 -28.58 -8.94
N LEU A 230 16.64 -29.57 -9.86
CA LEU A 230 16.31 -29.33 -11.28
C LEU A 230 14.81 -29.42 -11.58
N ASN A 231 14.04 -30.05 -10.68
CA ASN A 231 12.59 -30.18 -10.81
C ASN A 231 11.84 -29.21 -9.89
N LEU A 232 12.52 -28.57 -8.94
CA LEU A 232 11.89 -27.66 -7.99
C LEU A 232 11.38 -26.38 -8.69
N ILE A 233 12.23 -25.74 -9.51
CA ILE A 233 11.90 -24.52 -10.26
C ILE A 233 10.66 -24.69 -11.17
N PRO A 234 10.55 -25.73 -12.03
CA PRO A 234 9.36 -25.91 -12.86
C PRO A 234 8.10 -26.30 -12.06
N ILE A 235 8.24 -27.01 -10.94
CA ILE A 235 7.12 -27.33 -10.04
C ILE A 235 6.59 -26.05 -9.37
N TYR A 236 7.47 -25.19 -8.86
CA TYR A 236 7.08 -23.90 -8.29
C TYR A 236 6.43 -22.99 -9.32
N CYS A 237 6.96 -22.90 -10.55
CA CYS A 237 6.33 -22.13 -11.62
C CYS A 237 4.91 -22.64 -11.96
N SER A 238 4.71 -23.96 -11.91
CA SER A 238 3.42 -24.59 -12.17
C SER A 238 2.41 -24.34 -11.04
N ILE A 239 2.85 -24.39 -9.78
CA ILE A 239 2.02 -24.08 -8.61
C ILE A 239 1.67 -22.59 -8.59
N LEU A 240 2.63 -21.70 -8.84
CA LEU A 240 2.40 -20.25 -8.93
C LEU A 240 1.41 -19.91 -10.05
N ALA A 241 1.56 -20.51 -11.23
CA ALA A 241 0.61 -20.33 -12.32
C ALA A 241 -0.81 -20.79 -11.94
N ALA A 242 -0.93 -21.94 -11.26
CA ALA A 242 -2.23 -22.45 -10.80
C ALA A 242 -2.87 -21.54 -9.74
N VAL A 243 -2.07 -21.00 -8.80
CA VAL A 243 -2.54 -20.05 -7.79
C VAL A 243 -3.00 -18.74 -8.44
N LEU A 244 -2.25 -18.21 -9.42
CA LEU A 244 -2.62 -17.00 -10.14
C LEU A 244 -3.91 -17.17 -10.95
N VAL A 245 -4.06 -18.29 -11.67
CA VAL A 245 -5.29 -18.62 -12.39
C VAL A 245 -6.46 -18.81 -11.42
N GLY A 246 -6.24 -19.47 -10.29
CA GLY A 246 -7.23 -19.65 -9.23
C GLY A 246 -7.68 -18.33 -8.61
N LEU A 247 -6.77 -17.39 -8.35
CA LEU A 247 -7.08 -16.06 -7.84
C LEU A 247 -7.84 -15.21 -8.87
N LEU A 248 -7.46 -15.25 -10.14
CA LEU A 248 -8.20 -14.58 -11.21
C LEU A 248 -9.62 -15.15 -11.34
N ALA A 249 -9.77 -16.47 -11.31
CA ALA A 249 -11.08 -17.14 -11.31
C ALA A 249 -11.89 -16.78 -10.05
N TYR A 250 -11.26 -16.70 -8.87
CA TYR A 250 -11.90 -16.28 -7.63
C TYR A 250 -12.36 -14.82 -7.69
N ILE A 251 -11.55 -13.91 -8.23
CA ILE A 251 -11.92 -12.49 -8.40
C ILE A 251 -13.09 -12.37 -9.38
N VAL A 252 -13.05 -13.09 -10.51
CA VAL A 252 -14.16 -13.13 -11.48
C VAL A 252 -15.41 -13.73 -10.86
N PHE A 253 -15.30 -14.84 -10.12
CA PHE A 253 -16.42 -15.48 -9.45
C PHE A 253 -16.99 -14.59 -8.34
N LYS A 254 -16.14 -13.96 -7.53
CA LYS A 254 -16.55 -13.02 -6.49
C LYS A 254 -17.22 -11.80 -7.10
N ARG A 255 -16.68 -11.25 -8.19
CA ARG A 255 -17.30 -10.12 -8.92
C ARG A 255 -18.63 -10.53 -9.58
N TRP A 256 -18.71 -11.75 -10.11
CA TRP A 256 -19.94 -12.33 -10.65
C TRP A 256 -20.99 -12.55 -9.56
N ASN A 257 -20.60 -13.09 -8.42
CA ASN A 257 -21.51 -13.36 -7.30
C ASN A 257 -21.96 -12.06 -6.62
N SER A 258 -21.07 -11.05 -6.51
CA SER A 258 -21.44 -9.70 -6.06
C SER A 258 -22.42 -9.03 -7.02
N CYS A 259 -22.23 -9.15 -8.34
CA CYS A 259 -23.21 -8.67 -9.32
C CYS A 259 -24.54 -9.44 -9.24
N LYS A 260 -24.50 -10.75 -8.99
CA LYS A 260 -25.70 -11.59 -8.81
C LYS A 260 -26.46 -11.22 -7.53
N GLN A 261 -25.77 -10.96 -6.43
CA GLN A 261 -26.38 -10.51 -5.17
C GLN A 261 -26.91 -9.07 -5.27
N ASN A 262 -26.19 -8.15 -5.93
CA ASN A 262 -26.70 -6.80 -6.19
C ASN A 262 -27.94 -6.80 -7.10
N LYS A 263 -28.06 -7.75 -8.03
CA LYS A 263 -29.27 -7.93 -8.85
C LYS A 263 -30.46 -8.42 -8.01
N GLN A 264 -30.24 -9.24 -6.99
CA GLN A 264 -31.29 -9.66 -6.05
C GLN A 264 -31.64 -8.54 -5.05
N ALA A 265 -30.67 -7.75 -4.58
CA ALA A 265 -30.89 -6.61 -3.70
C ALA A 265 -31.64 -5.46 -4.38
N ALA A 266 -31.42 -5.24 -5.68
CA ALA A 266 -32.19 -4.28 -6.48
C ALA A 266 -33.65 -4.72 -6.67
N ASN A 267 -33.89 -6.01 -6.93
CA ASN A 267 -35.25 -6.56 -7.04
C ASN A 267 -36.00 -6.56 -5.69
N ASN A 268 -35.32 -6.81 -4.57
CA ASN A 268 -35.93 -6.74 -3.24
C ASN A 268 -36.23 -5.30 -2.82
N ARG A 269 -35.37 -4.32 -3.14
CA ARG A 269 -35.67 -2.89 -2.93
C ARG A 269 -36.86 -2.41 -3.78
N ALA A 270 -37.03 -2.93 -4.99
CA ALA A 270 -38.22 -2.65 -5.81
C ALA A 270 -39.52 -3.28 -5.24
N ALA A 271 -39.42 -4.37 -4.47
CA ALA A 271 -40.57 -4.98 -3.79
C ALA A 271 -40.95 -4.28 -2.47
N THR A 272 -39.99 -3.71 -1.73
CA THR A 272 -40.25 -2.98 -0.48
C THR A 272 -40.75 -1.54 -0.71
N ALA A 273 -40.54 -0.96 -1.90
CA ALA A 273 -41.05 0.37 -2.25
C ALA A 273 -42.57 0.42 -2.53
N ASN A 274 -43.26 -0.73 -2.51
CA ASN A 274 -44.72 -0.83 -2.76
C ASN A 274 -45.55 -1.23 -1.52
N GLN A 275 -45.01 -1.11 -0.31
CA GLN A 275 -45.81 -1.25 0.93
C GLN A 275 -45.81 0.07 1.69
N THR A 276 -46.89 0.84 1.52
CA THR A 276 -47.27 1.96 2.38
C THR A 276 -47.75 1.45 3.74
N PRO A 277 -47.49 2.15 4.87
CA PRO A 277 -48.04 1.78 6.17
C PRO A 277 -49.52 2.17 6.24
N SER A 278 -50.35 1.21 6.63
CA SER A 278 -51.75 1.40 7.05
C SER A 278 -51.80 2.19 8.36
N PRO A 279 -52.62 3.25 8.49
CA PRO A 279 -52.81 3.92 9.77
C PRO A 279 -53.82 3.14 10.62
N GLU A 280 -53.40 2.70 11.80
CA GLU A 280 -54.30 2.23 12.85
C GLU A 280 -55.09 3.43 13.39
N GLY A 281 -56.41 3.33 13.28
CA GLY A 281 -57.34 4.34 13.77
C GLY A 281 -57.66 4.13 15.24
N GLU A 282 -57.39 5.14 16.06
CA GLU A 282 -57.93 5.25 17.40
C GLU A 282 -59.01 6.32 17.48
N LYS A 283 -60.17 5.81 17.93
CA LYS A 283 -61.52 6.34 18.07
C LYS A 283 -61.61 7.51 19.05
N LEU A 284 -62.27 8.61 18.66
CA LEU A 284 -63.13 9.44 19.52
C LEU A 284 -64.13 10.27 18.67
N HIS A 285 -65.25 10.63 19.30
CA HIS A 285 -66.57 10.85 18.71
C HIS A 285 -66.91 12.30 18.28
N SER A 286 -67.95 12.39 17.42
CA SER A 286 -68.98 13.45 17.31
C SER A 286 -68.55 14.79 16.67
N ASP A 287 -69.32 15.51 15.84
CA ASP A 287 -70.71 15.46 15.35
C ASP A 287 -70.82 16.42 14.13
N SER A 288 -71.87 16.26 13.30
CA SER A 288 -72.44 17.23 12.33
C SER A 288 -71.53 17.72 11.17
N GLY A 289 -71.84 17.63 9.87
CA GLY A 289 -73.11 17.59 9.14
C GLY A 289 -73.20 18.83 8.25
N ILE A 290 -72.89 18.74 6.94
CA ILE A 290 -73.52 19.52 5.85
C ILE A 290 -73.10 19.00 4.46
N SER A 291 -74.07 18.99 3.55
CA SER A 291 -74.09 18.48 2.16
C SER A 291 -73.25 19.27 1.16
N VAL A 292 -72.70 18.61 0.11
CA VAL A 292 -72.63 19.20 -1.24
C VAL A 292 -72.50 18.15 -2.37
N ASP A 293 -73.01 18.57 -3.52
CA ASP A 293 -73.50 17.88 -4.71
C ASP A 293 -72.52 17.03 -5.56
N SER A 294 -73.10 16.03 -6.23
CA SER A 294 -72.47 15.02 -7.09
C SER A 294 -72.43 15.42 -8.57
N GLN A 295 -71.59 16.37 -8.99
CA GLN A 295 -71.38 16.65 -10.43
C GLN A 295 -69.94 16.96 -10.89
N SER A 296 -68.90 16.59 -10.12
CA SER A 296 -67.50 16.71 -10.57
C SER A 296 -66.71 15.39 -10.65
N LEU A 297 -67.33 14.26 -10.28
CA LEU A 297 -66.61 12.97 -10.17
C LEU A 297 -66.41 12.24 -11.51
N GLN A 298 -67.14 12.60 -12.57
CA GLN A 298 -67.16 11.81 -13.81
C GLN A 298 -66.08 12.27 -14.84
N GLU A 299 -65.69 13.54 -14.84
CA GLU A 299 -64.56 14.03 -15.65
C GLU A 299 -63.19 13.64 -15.08
N GLN A 300 -63.09 13.47 -13.76
CA GLN A 300 -61.83 13.11 -13.10
C GLN A 300 -61.46 11.63 -13.30
N GLN A 301 -62.44 10.74 -13.51
CA GLN A 301 -62.20 9.32 -13.78
C GLN A 301 -61.75 9.02 -15.23
N GLN A 302 -62.15 9.81 -16.22
CA GLN A 302 -61.71 9.61 -17.61
C GLN A 302 -60.25 10.04 -17.86
N HIS A 303 -59.80 11.14 -17.23
CA HIS A 303 -58.39 11.57 -17.33
C HIS A 303 -57.43 10.56 -16.67
N GLN A 304 -57.88 9.85 -15.63
CA GLN A 304 -57.05 8.88 -14.91
C GLN A 304 -56.86 7.55 -15.69
N GLN A 305 -57.87 7.14 -16.49
CA GLN A 305 -57.74 5.96 -17.36
C GLN A 305 -56.88 6.22 -18.61
N GLN A 306 -56.90 7.43 -19.17
CA GLN A 306 -56.04 7.78 -20.32
C GLN A 306 -54.56 7.90 -19.94
N GLN A 307 -54.25 8.39 -18.74
CA GLN A 307 -52.86 8.44 -18.24
C GLN A 307 -52.29 7.04 -17.94
N GLN A 308 -53.10 6.08 -17.47
CA GLN A 308 -52.65 4.71 -17.25
C GLN A 308 -52.33 3.95 -18.55
N GLN A 309 -53.05 4.21 -19.65
CA GLN A 309 -52.76 3.57 -20.94
C GLN A 309 -51.49 4.13 -21.62
N GLN A 310 -51.21 5.43 -21.49
CA GLN A 310 -49.95 6.02 -21.98
C GLN A 310 -48.72 5.53 -21.20
N GLN A 311 -48.85 5.32 -19.88
CA GLN A 311 -47.75 4.79 -19.06
C GLN A 311 -47.41 3.32 -19.38
N GLN A 312 -48.40 2.49 -19.74
CA GLN A 312 -48.17 1.10 -20.16
C GLN A 312 -47.51 0.97 -21.55
N GLN A 313 -47.83 1.85 -22.51
CA GLN A 313 -47.16 1.83 -23.82
C GLN A 313 -45.72 2.35 -23.77
N GLN A 314 -45.41 3.31 -22.88
CA GLN A 314 -44.04 3.78 -22.69
C GLN A 314 -43.14 2.74 -22.02
N GLN A 315 -43.67 1.92 -21.09
CA GLN A 315 -42.90 0.82 -20.48
C GLN A 315 -42.62 -0.36 -21.43
N ALA A 316 -43.49 -0.60 -22.43
CA ALA A 316 -43.26 -1.65 -23.43
C ALA A 316 -42.17 -1.27 -24.45
N HIS A 317 -42.03 0.01 -24.80
CA HIS A 317 -41.03 0.46 -25.77
C HIS A 317 -39.61 0.59 -25.19
N THR A 318 -39.47 0.82 -23.88
CA THR A 318 -38.15 0.90 -23.20
C THR A 318 -37.53 -0.47 -22.95
N GLN A 319 -38.31 -1.56 -22.86
CA GLN A 319 -37.77 -2.90 -22.58
C GLN A 319 -37.20 -3.63 -23.80
N LEU A 320 -37.41 -3.14 -25.03
CA LEU A 320 -36.86 -3.78 -26.23
C LEU A 320 -35.56 -3.13 -26.75
N HIS A 321 -35.18 -1.93 -26.27
CA HIS A 321 -34.05 -1.17 -26.83
C HIS A 321 -32.80 -1.05 -25.92
N VAL A 322 -32.88 -1.50 -24.67
CA VAL A 322 -31.75 -1.49 -23.74
C VAL A 322 -30.76 -2.66 -23.92
N PRO A 323 -31.13 -3.88 -24.40
CA PRO A 323 -30.14 -4.97 -24.48
C PRO A 323 -29.13 -4.82 -25.63
N GLU A 324 -29.41 -4.07 -26.70
CA GLU A 324 -28.44 -3.88 -27.81
C GLU A 324 -27.37 -2.82 -27.54
N GLN A 325 -27.69 -1.74 -26.81
CA GLN A 325 -26.74 -0.65 -26.54
C GLN A 325 -25.67 -0.99 -25.48
N ILE A 326 -25.96 -1.95 -24.59
CA ILE A 326 -25.00 -2.38 -23.55
C ILE A 326 -24.00 -3.40 -24.14
N VAL A 327 -24.44 -4.24 -25.08
CA VAL A 327 -23.57 -5.21 -25.78
C VAL A 327 -22.62 -4.51 -26.76
N SER A 328 -23.03 -3.41 -27.39
CA SER A 328 -22.17 -2.61 -28.28
C SER A 328 -21.08 -1.85 -27.53
N ARG A 329 -21.38 -1.25 -26.36
CA ARG A 329 -20.39 -0.56 -25.52
C ARG A 329 -19.37 -1.51 -24.88
N CYS A 330 -19.79 -2.71 -24.46
CA CYS A 330 -18.84 -3.72 -23.96
C CYS A 330 -17.92 -4.28 -25.06
N LYS A 331 -18.40 -4.41 -26.31
CA LYS A 331 -17.55 -4.83 -27.44
C LYS A 331 -16.55 -3.76 -27.88
N ALA A 332 -16.91 -2.46 -27.80
CA ALA A 332 -16.01 -1.36 -28.11
C ALA A 332 -14.85 -1.24 -27.10
N SER A 333 -15.15 -1.40 -25.80
CA SER A 333 -14.13 -1.36 -24.74
C SER A 333 -13.18 -2.57 -24.77
N LEU A 334 -13.65 -3.73 -25.24
CA LEU A 334 -12.80 -4.92 -25.43
C LEU A 334 -11.87 -4.80 -26.67
N ARG A 335 -12.29 -4.09 -27.74
CA ARG A 335 -11.43 -3.84 -28.92
C ARG A 335 -10.28 -2.86 -28.64
N GLU A 336 -10.53 -1.79 -27.87
CA GLU A 336 -9.47 -0.85 -27.48
C GLU A 336 -8.39 -1.48 -26.58
N LEU A 337 -8.74 -2.55 -25.83
CA LEU A 337 -7.78 -3.30 -25.00
C LEU A 337 -6.98 -4.34 -25.80
N THR A 338 -7.49 -4.81 -26.94
CA THR A 338 -6.75 -5.70 -27.85
C THR A 338 -5.86 -4.95 -28.83
N GLU A 339 -6.18 -3.72 -29.25
CA GLU A 339 -5.32 -2.93 -30.13
C GLU A 339 -4.12 -2.27 -29.40
N LYS A 340 -4.23 -1.99 -28.10
CA LYS A 340 -3.12 -1.45 -27.29
C LYS A 340 -2.08 -2.49 -26.85
N ASN A 341 -2.31 -3.78 -27.08
CA ASN A 341 -1.39 -4.88 -26.73
C ASN A 341 -0.71 -5.55 -27.94
N VAL A 342 -0.84 -5.00 -29.17
CA VAL A 342 -0.11 -5.47 -30.37
C VAL A 342 0.82 -4.37 -30.89
N ALA A 343 1.67 -3.83 -30.00
CA ALA A 343 2.77 -2.96 -30.37
C ALA A 343 4.00 -3.26 -29.51
N LEU A 344 4.67 -4.38 -29.80
CA LEU A 344 6.10 -4.54 -29.53
C LEU A 344 6.80 -4.83 -30.87
N PRO A 345 7.91 -4.15 -31.18
CA PRO A 345 8.59 -4.30 -32.46
C PRO A 345 9.39 -5.60 -32.50
N PHE A 346 9.15 -6.40 -33.54
CA PHE A 346 10.05 -7.48 -33.94
C PHE A 346 11.32 -6.86 -34.55
N GLY A 347 12.45 -6.93 -33.83
CA GLY A 347 13.78 -6.73 -34.40
C GLY A 347 14.27 -8.01 -35.05
N ASN A 348 14.26 -8.04 -36.39
CA ASN A 348 14.97 -9.04 -37.19
C ASN A 348 16.49 -8.76 -37.13
N HIS A 349 17.29 -9.76 -36.80
CA HIS A 349 18.69 -9.80 -37.23
C HIS A 349 18.96 -11.13 -37.96
N SER A 350 19.20 -11.00 -39.26
CA SER A 350 19.54 -12.07 -40.18
C SER A 350 20.91 -12.67 -39.86
N TYR A 351 20.97 -13.99 -40.01
CA TYR A 351 22.19 -14.71 -40.34
C TYR A 351 22.67 -14.31 -41.74
N HIS A 352 23.91 -13.83 -41.85
CA HIS A 352 24.83 -14.19 -42.92
C HIS A 352 26.28 -13.90 -42.56
#